data_AF-A0A7J9G9K1-F1
#
_entry.id   AF-A0A7J9G9K1-F1
#
_cell.length_a   1.000
_cell.length_b   1.000
_cell.length_c   1.000
_cell.angle_alpha   90.00
_cell.angle_beta   90.00
_cell.angle_gamma   90.00
#
_symmetry.space_group_name_H-M   'P 1'
#
loop_
_entity.id
_entity.type
_entity.pdbx_description
1 polymer ?
#
loop_
_entity_poly.entity_id
_entity_poly.type
_entity_poly.pdbx_seq_one_letter_code
_entity_poly.pdbx_strand_id
1 'polypeptide(L)'
;MNMAYNYGKVALFVLAALTGKENGVVAGLAGCGLIKSVVSVACILMQDFKTAHYTLASPRAMFLSQAIGTAIGCVVTPLSFFLFYKSFDVGNPYGEFKAPYALIYRNMAILGVQGFSALPRHCLQLCYGFFAFAVLVNFVRDVSPHKIGKWMPLPMAMAVPFLVGGYFAIDMCLGTLVVFAWQKLNAKKAELMVPAVASGLICGEGLWILPASILALAKINPPICMKFLPS
;
A
#
# COMPACT_ATOMS: atom_id res chain seq x y z
N MET A 1 -4.57 -9.85 -2.43
CA MET A 1 -4.48 -8.44 -2.86
C MET A 1 -5.66 -7.70 -2.27
N ASN A 2 -5.43 -6.72 -1.40
CA ASN A 2 -6.51 -6.00 -0.71
C ASN A 2 -7.22 -5.06 -1.70
N MET A 3 -8.45 -5.40 -2.08
CA MET A 3 -9.23 -4.64 -3.07
C MET A 3 -9.73 -3.28 -2.54
N ALA A 4 -9.59 -3.00 -1.25
CA ALA A 4 -10.04 -1.76 -0.62
C ALA A 4 -9.46 -0.50 -1.29
N TYR A 5 -8.22 -0.56 -1.77
CA TYR A 5 -7.58 0.56 -2.48
C TYR A 5 -8.22 0.84 -3.84
N ASN A 6 -8.67 -0.18 -4.56
CA ASN A 6 -9.34 -0.03 -5.84
C ASN A 6 -10.75 0.53 -5.65
N TYR A 7 -11.50 -0.02 -4.69
CA TYR A 7 -12.83 0.51 -4.34
C TYR A 7 -12.77 1.95 -3.82
N GLY A 8 -11.75 2.30 -3.03
CA GLY A 8 -11.52 3.67 -2.58
C GLY A 8 -11.32 4.65 -3.74
N LYS A 9 -10.54 4.27 -4.77
CA LYS A 9 -10.36 5.11 -5.97
C LYS A 9 -11.64 5.28 -6.78
N VAL A 10 -12.45 4.23 -6.93
CA VAL A 10 -13.75 4.33 -7.61
C VAL A 10 -14.68 5.27 -6.84
N ALA A 11 -14.77 5.11 -5.53
CA ALA A 11 -15.56 5.97 -4.67
C ALA A 11 -15.09 7.44 -4.70
N LEU A 12 -13.78 7.67 -4.78
CA LEU A 12 -13.19 8.98 -4.98
C LEU A 12 -13.74 9.66 -6.23
N PHE A 13 -13.72 8.96 -7.38
CA PHE A 13 -14.22 9.54 -8.64
C PHE A 13 -15.72 9.83 -8.59
N VAL A 14 -16.50 8.93 -7.99
CA VAL A 14 -17.95 9.11 -7.84
C VAL A 14 -18.27 10.31 -6.94
N LEU A 15 -17.66 10.39 -5.75
CA LEU A 15 -17.93 11.47 -4.80
C LEU A 15 -17.41 12.81 -5.30
N ALA A 16 -16.22 12.84 -5.91
CA ALA A 16 -15.64 14.04 -6.50
C ALA A 16 -16.51 14.58 -7.66
N ALA A 17 -17.06 13.69 -8.49
CA ALA A 17 -17.97 14.08 -9.57
C ALA A 17 -19.32 14.61 -9.04
N LEU A 18 -19.83 14.04 -7.95
CA LEU A 18 -21.13 14.43 -7.36
C LEU A 18 -21.08 15.78 -6.61
N THR A 19 -19.93 16.17 -6.04
CA THR A 19 -19.83 17.35 -5.16
C THR A 19 -19.43 18.66 -5.87
N GLY A 20 -19.24 18.64 -7.20
CA GLY A 20 -19.05 19.85 -8.00
C GLY A 20 -17.70 20.55 -7.82
N LYS A 21 -17.49 21.65 -8.56
CA LYS A 21 -16.17 22.28 -8.75
C LYS A 21 -15.57 22.99 -7.53
N GLU A 22 -16.39 23.49 -6.60
CA GLU A 22 -15.87 24.34 -5.51
C GLU A 22 -15.33 23.55 -4.31
N ASN A 23 -15.93 22.41 -3.96
CA ASN A 23 -15.52 21.58 -2.81
C ASN A 23 -15.27 20.10 -3.15
N GLY A 24 -15.40 19.70 -4.42
CA GLY A 24 -15.37 18.29 -4.81
C GLY A 24 -14.02 17.59 -4.58
N VAL A 25 -12.91 18.32 -4.56
CA VAL A 25 -11.59 17.74 -4.28
C VAL A 25 -11.48 17.31 -2.81
N VAL A 26 -11.87 18.18 -1.88
CA VAL A 26 -11.79 17.88 -0.44
C VAL A 26 -12.82 16.83 -0.06
N ALA A 27 -14.06 16.97 -0.56
CA ALA A 27 -15.13 16.01 -0.31
C ALA A 27 -14.79 14.62 -0.90
N GLY A 28 -14.24 14.58 -2.12
CA GLY A 28 -13.80 13.35 -2.77
C GLY A 28 -12.64 12.66 -2.03
N LEU A 29 -11.66 13.43 -1.54
CA LEU A 29 -10.54 12.89 -0.74
C LEU A 29 -11.01 12.37 0.63
N ALA A 30 -11.82 13.14 1.35
CA ALA A 30 -12.35 12.73 2.66
C ALA A 30 -13.25 11.49 2.53
N GLY A 31 -14.15 11.49 1.55
CA GLY A 31 -15.03 10.36 1.26
C GLY A 31 -14.27 9.10 0.81
N CYS A 32 -13.26 9.26 -0.06
CA CYS A 32 -12.35 8.18 -0.42
C CYS A 32 -11.66 7.58 0.80
N GLY A 33 -11.15 8.43 1.70
CA GLY A 33 -10.49 8.00 2.92
C GLY A 33 -11.41 7.15 3.79
N LEU A 34 -12.64 7.63 4.04
CA LEU A 34 -13.63 6.91 4.84
C LEU A 34 -14.00 5.56 4.21
N ILE A 35 -14.35 5.54 2.92
CA ILE A 35 -14.75 4.31 2.24
C ILE A 35 -13.60 3.32 2.18
N LYS A 36 -12.38 3.77 1.87
CA LYS A 36 -11.18 2.91 1.91
C LYS A 36 -11.00 2.28 3.28
N SER A 37 -11.14 3.07 4.35
CA SER A 37 -10.98 2.58 5.73
C SER A 37 -12.03 1.56 6.09
N VAL A 38 -13.32 1.82 5.82
CA VAL A 38 -14.42 0.87 6.12
C VAL A 38 -14.25 -0.43 5.34
N VAL A 39 -13.99 -0.36 4.02
CA VAL A 39 -13.79 -1.54 3.19
C VAL A 39 -12.55 -2.33 3.63
N SER A 40 -11.47 -1.65 4.01
CA SER A 40 -10.27 -2.30 4.51
C SER A 40 -10.52 -3.04 5.83
N VAL A 41 -11.22 -2.42 6.79
CA VAL A 41 -11.56 -3.06 8.07
C VAL A 41 -12.46 -4.26 7.85
N ALA A 42 -13.49 -4.14 7.01
CA ALA A 42 -14.38 -5.25 6.67
C ALA A 42 -13.63 -6.43 6.00
N CYS A 43 -12.70 -6.13 5.09
CA CYS A 43 -11.89 -7.15 4.43
C CYS A 43 -10.97 -7.89 5.41
N ILE A 44 -10.29 -7.16 6.30
CA ILE A 44 -9.41 -7.73 7.32
C ILE A 44 -10.22 -8.59 8.29
N LEU A 45 -11.34 -8.08 8.81
CA LEU A 45 -12.24 -8.82 9.70
C LEU A 45 -12.70 -10.16 9.08
N MET A 46 -13.04 -10.16 7.79
CA MET A 46 -13.45 -11.40 7.09
C MET A 46 -12.29 -12.40 6.96
N GLN A 47 -11.07 -11.91 6.70
CA GLN A 47 -9.87 -12.75 6.65
C GLN A 47 -9.52 -13.32 8.02
N ASP A 48 -9.66 -12.51 9.06
CA ASP A 48 -9.44 -12.92 10.44
C ASP A 48 -10.47 -14.00 10.83
N PHE A 49 -11.76 -13.84 10.49
CA PHE A 49 -12.79 -14.86 10.76
C PHE A 49 -12.50 -16.18 10.07
N LYS A 50 -12.04 -16.14 8.83
CA LYS A 50 -11.61 -17.34 8.11
C LYS A 50 -10.41 -17.99 8.80
N THR A 51 -9.46 -17.20 9.28
CA THR A 51 -8.27 -17.70 10.00
C THR A 51 -8.66 -18.31 11.35
N ALA A 52 -9.54 -17.65 12.12
CA ALA A 52 -10.07 -18.17 13.37
C ALA A 52 -10.79 -19.50 13.18
N HIS A 53 -11.54 -19.65 12.09
CA HIS A 53 -12.18 -20.92 11.75
C HIS A 53 -11.14 -22.04 11.54
N TYR A 54 -10.04 -21.76 10.83
CA TYR A 54 -8.97 -22.75 10.63
C TYR A 54 -8.17 -23.06 11.90
N THR A 55 -8.02 -22.10 12.81
CA THR A 55 -7.28 -22.29 14.08
C THR A 55 -8.16 -22.77 15.23
N LEU A 56 -9.45 -23.06 14.97
CA LEU A 56 -10.45 -23.42 15.97
C LEU A 56 -10.59 -22.36 17.10
N ALA A 57 -10.21 -21.11 16.80
CA ALA A 57 -10.32 -20.00 17.73
C ALA A 57 -11.77 -19.47 17.77
N SER A 58 -12.18 -18.93 18.92
CA SER A 58 -13.55 -18.42 19.05
C SER A 58 -13.75 -17.13 18.23
N PRO A 59 -14.74 -17.06 17.31
CA PRO A 59 -15.00 -15.86 16.51
C PRO A 59 -15.39 -14.65 17.36
N ARG A 60 -16.07 -14.88 18.48
CA ARG A 60 -16.50 -13.82 19.42
C ARG A 60 -15.33 -13.12 20.10
N ALA A 61 -14.34 -13.88 20.57
CA ALA A 61 -13.16 -13.28 21.19
C ALA A 61 -12.34 -12.48 20.18
N MET A 62 -12.26 -12.96 18.93
CA MET A 62 -11.53 -12.25 17.89
C MET A 62 -12.24 -10.98 17.40
N PHE A 63 -13.58 -10.98 17.32
CA PHE A 63 -14.33 -9.75 17.08
C PHE A 63 -14.11 -8.72 18.20
N LEU A 64 -14.14 -9.18 19.46
CA LEU A 64 -13.91 -8.31 20.61
C LEU A 64 -12.48 -7.74 20.62
N SER A 65 -11.46 -8.56 20.32
CA SER A 65 -10.07 -8.09 20.26
C SER A 65 -9.88 -7.06 19.14
N GLN A 66 -10.52 -7.24 17.99
CA GLN A 66 -10.46 -6.27 16.89
C GLN A 66 -11.21 -4.97 17.23
N ALA A 67 -12.33 -5.04 17.94
CA ALA A 67 -13.05 -3.86 18.43
C ALA A 67 -12.19 -3.05 19.42
N ILE A 68 -11.55 -3.73 20.39
CA ILE A 68 -10.64 -3.11 21.36
C ILE A 68 -9.42 -2.52 20.64
N GLY A 69 -8.79 -3.27 19.73
CA GLY A 69 -7.65 -2.80 18.95
C GLY A 69 -7.99 -1.58 18.09
N THR A 70 -9.19 -1.56 17.49
CA THR A 70 -9.70 -0.42 16.72
C THR A 70 -9.92 0.80 17.63
N ALA A 71 -10.51 0.60 18.81
CA ALA A 71 -10.72 1.69 19.78
C ALA A 71 -9.40 2.32 20.24
N ILE A 72 -8.39 1.49 20.55
CA ILE A 72 -7.05 1.97 20.89
C ILE A 72 -6.42 2.69 19.69
N GLY A 73 -6.54 2.13 18.49
CA GLY A 73 -6.03 2.73 17.24
C GLY A 73 -6.65 4.10 16.95
N CYS A 74 -7.94 4.29 17.20
CA CYS A 74 -8.62 5.59 17.05
C CYS A 74 -8.04 6.69 17.94
N VAL A 75 -7.37 6.34 19.06
CA VAL A 75 -6.71 7.30 19.95
C VAL A 75 -5.23 7.42 19.60
N VAL A 76 -4.51 6.30 19.51
CA VAL A 76 -3.06 6.28 19.32
C VAL A 76 -2.68 6.78 17.92
N THR A 77 -3.38 6.35 16.86
CA THR A 77 -3.00 6.70 15.48
C THR A 77 -3.07 8.20 15.20
N PRO A 78 -4.15 8.94 15.56
CA PRO A 78 -4.17 10.39 15.37
C PRO A 78 -3.12 11.12 16.21
N LEU A 79 -2.91 10.69 17.47
CA LEU A 79 -1.90 11.29 18.34
C LEU A 79 -0.49 11.13 17.77
N SER A 80 -0.15 9.92 17.31
CA SER A 80 1.11 9.67 16.61
C SER A 80 1.21 10.51 15.35
N PHE A 81 0.17 10.56 14.52
CA PHE A 81 0.16 11.38 13.30
C PHE A 81 0.41 12.86 13.61
N PHE A 82 -0.29 13.45 14.58
CA PHE A 82 -0.11 14.84 14.96
C PHE A 82 1.28 15.13 15.53
N LEU A 83 1.84 14.19 16.29
CA LEU A 83 3.22 14.29 16.78
C LEU A 83 4.22 14.37 15.63
N PHE A 84 4.11 13.48 14.64
CA PHE A 84 4.95 13.52 13.44
C PHE A 84 4.69 14.79 12.60
N TYR A 85 3.43 15.17 12.41
CA TYR A 85 3.05 16.33 11.60
C TYR A 85 3.51 17.66 12.22
N LYS A 86 3.63 17.74 13.54
CA LYS A 86 4.16 18.93 14.23
C LYS A 86 5.68 18.94 14.33
N SER A 87 6.30 17.77 14.39
CA SER A 87 7.75 17.64 14.60
C SER A 87 8.54 17.68 13.29
N PHE A 88 7.93 17.26 12.18
CA PHE A 88 8.55 17.17 10.85
C PHE A 88 7.74 17.91 9.80
N ASP A 89 8.41 18.45 8.78
CA ASP A 89 7.80 19.16 7.65
C ASP A 89 7.20 18.17 6.63
N VAL A 90 6.13 17.49 7.03
CA VAL A 90 5.45 16.46 6.25
C VAL A 90 4.76 17.10 5.04
N GLY A 91 5.17 16.72 3.84
CA GLY A 91 4.58 17.19 2.59
C GLY A 91 5.42 18.21 1.81
N ASN A 92 6.57 18.63 2.35
CA ASN A 92 7.52 19.47 1.60
C ASN A 92 8.14 18.68 0.42
N PRO A 93 8.02 19.17 -0.83
CA PRO A 93 8.60 18.50 -2.02
C PRO A 93 10.13 18.37 -1.98
N TYR A 94 10.80 19.27 -1.25
CA TYR A 94 12.25 19.33 -1.10
C TYR A 94 12.73 18.74 0.23
N GLY A 95 11.83 18.46 1.16
CA GLY A 95 12.13 17.81 2.45
C GLY A 95 12.25 16.30 2.34
N GLU A 96 12.67 15.65 3.43
CA GLU A 96 12.81 14.19 3.49
C GLU A 96 11.44 13.48 3.57
N PHE A 97 10.46 14.06 4.27
CA PHE A 97 9.10 13.51 4.43
C PHE A 97 8.16 13.92 3.29
N LYS A 98 8.53 13.53 2.07
CA LYS A 98 7.67 13.74 0.90
C LYS A 98 6.38 12.94 1.05
N ALA A 99 5.26 13.51 0.63
CA ALA A 99 3.96 12.84 0.61
C ALA A 99 3.54 12.48 -0.83
N PRO A 100 4.26 11.57 -1.53
CA PRO A 100 4.00 11.28 -2.93
C PRO A 100 2.59 10.72 -3.15
N TYR A 101 2.11 9.88 -2.23
CA TYR A 101 0.74 9.37 -2.27
C TYR A 101 -0.30 10.47 -2.10
N ALA A 102 -0.08 11.47 -1.25
CA ALA A 102 -1.02 12.58 -1.09
C ALA A 102 -1.17 13.38 -2.39
N LEU A 103 -0.06 13.62 -3.10
CA LEU A 103 -0.08 14.27 -4.42
C LEU A 103 -0.85 13.44 -5.46
N ILE A 104 -0.62 12.12 -5.48
CA ILE A 104 -1.33 11.21 -6.40
C ILE A 104 -2.84 11.25 -6.15
N TYR A 105 -3.28 11.11 -4.89
CA TYR A 105 -4.70 11.13 -4.54
C TYR A 105 -5.33 12.50 -4.81
N ARG A 106 -4.62 13.59 -4.53
CA ARG A 106 -5.08 14.95 -4.88
C ARG A 106 -5.28 15.11 -6.38
N ASN A 107 -4.33 14.66 -7.19
CA ASN A 107 -4.44 14.72 -8.64
C ASN A 107 -5.60 13.84 -9.15
N MET A 108 -5.81 12.65 -8.57
CA MET A 108 -6.99 11.83 -8.88
C MET A 108 -8.29 12.55 -8.54
N ALA A 109 -8.35 13.27 -7.42
CA ALA A 109 -9.54 14.03 -7.04
C ALA A 109 -9.79 15.22 -7.96
N ILE A 110 -8.74 15.93 -8.39
CA ILE A 110 -8.83 16.98 -9.40
C ILE A 110 -9.35 16.41 -10.73
N LEU A 111 -8.84 15.26 -11.17
CA LEU A 111 -9.33 14.56 -12.36
C LEU A 111 -10.80 14.15 -12.23
N GLY A 112 -11.25 13.74 -11.03
CA GLY A 112 -12.65 13.43 -10.77
C GLY A 112 -13.58 14.64 -10.88
N VAL A 113 -13.09 15.83 -10.53
CA VAL A 113 -13.87 17.09 -10.59
C VAL A 113 -13.83 17.73 -11.98
N GLN A 114 -12.65 17.79 -12.60
CA GLN A 114 -12.45 18.45 -13.90
C GLN A 114 -12.74 17.54 -15.10
N GLY A 115 -12.90 16.24 -14.86
CA GLY A 115 -13.17 15.23 -15.88
C GLY A 115 -11.96 14.96 -16.77
N PHE A 116 -12.19 14.23 -17.86
CA PHE A 116 -11.15 13.79 -18.79
C PHE A 116 -10.39 14.92 -19.48
N SER A 117 -10.94 16.14 -19.47
CA SER A 117 -10.34 17.34 -20.04
C SER A 117 -9.07 17.81 -19.32
N ALA A 118 -8.85 17.36 -18.08
CA ALA A 118 -7.66 17.67 -17.29
C ALA A 118 -6.50 16.68 -17.52
N LEU A 119 -6.70 15.62 -18.33
CA LEU A 119 -5.63 14.67 -18.62
C LEU A 119 -4.61 15.25 -19.64
N PRO A 120 -3.31 14.96 -19.48
CA PRO A 120 -2.30 15.29 -20.48
C PRO A 120 -2.62 14.72 -21.86
N ARG A 121 -2.17 15.40 -22.92
CA ARG A 121 -2.29 14.92 -24.31
C ARG A 121 -1.69 13.50 -24.42
N HIS A 122 -2.40 12.60 -25.10
CA HIS A 122 -2.09 11.16 -25.25
C HIS A 122 -2.20 10.27 -24.00
N CYS A 123 -2.55 10.80 -22.82
CA CYS A 123 -2.68 9.97 -21.61
C CYS A 123 -3.75 8.87 -21.76
N LEU A 124 -4.90 9.19 -22.36
CA LEU A 124 -5.94 8.19 -22.63
C LEU A 124 -5.49 7.12 -23.63
N GLN A 125 -4.74 7.48 -24.67
CA GLN A 125 -4.22 6.52 -25.64
C GLN A 125 -3.24 5.54 -24.98
N LEU A 126 -2.36 6.04 -24.12
CA LEU A 126 -1.46 5.21 -23.32
C LEU A 126 -2.23 4.34 -22.32
N CYS A 127 -3.26 4.87 -21.65
CA CYS A 127 -4.11 4.09 -20.75
C CYS A 127 -4.80 2.94 -21.49
N TYR A 128 -5.40 3.18 -22.66
CA TYR A 128 -5.99 2.13 -23.47
C TYR A 128 -4.95 1.12 -23.97
N GLY A 129 -3.76 1.58 -24.38
CA GLY A 129 -2.66 0.71 -24.78
C GLY A 129 -2.19 -0.22 -23.66
N PHE A 130 -1.91 0.34 -22.47
CA PHE A 130 -1.50 -0.46 -21.32
C PHE A 130 -2.63 -1.34 -20.77
N PHE A 131 -3.88 -0.90 -20.85
CA PHE A 131 -5.03 -1.71 -20.49
C PHE A 131 -5.17 -2.91 -21.44
N ALA A 132 -5.12 -2.67 -22.75
CA ALA A 132 -5.15 -3.73 -23.75
C ALA A 132 -3.96 -4.70 -23.57
N PHE A 133 -2.76 -4.18 -23.34
CA PHE A 133 -1.59 -4.99 -23.00
C PHE A 133 -1.83 -5.83 -21.75
N ALA A 134 -2.33 -5.23 -20.66
CA ALA A 134 -2.60 -5.96 -19.42
C ALA A 134 -3.66 -7.04 -19.59
N VAL A 135 -4.72 -6.78 -20.35
CA VAL A 135 -5.76 -7.77 -20.68
C VAL A 135 -5.18 -8.89 -21.53
N LEU A 136 -4.45 -8.59 -22.61
CA LEU A 136 -3.82 -9.56 -23.48
C LEU A 136 -2.84 -10.45 -22.72
N VAL A 137 -2.00 -9.84 -21.88
CA VAL A 137 -1.04 -10.54 -21.04
C VAL A 137 -1.80 -11.48 -20.09
N ASN A 138 -2.74 -10.99 -19.27
CA ASN A 138 -3.47 -11.89 -18.37
C ASN A 138 -4.24 -12.99 -19.13
N PHE A 139 -4.85 -12.67 -20.27
CA PHE A 139 -5.54 -13.65 -21.11
C PHE A 139 -4.60 -14.74 -21.63
N VAL A 140 -3.43 -14.34 -22.15
CA VAL A 140 -2.38 -15.28 -22.57
C VAL A 140 -1.94 -16.13 -21.39
N ARG A 141 -1.78 -15.56 -20.18
CA ARG A 141 -1.43 -16.35 -18.98
C ARG A 141 -2.40 -17.46 -18.71
N ASP A 142 -3.69 -17.13 -18.76
CA ASP A 142 -4.77 -17.97 -18.27
C ASP A 142 -5.13 -19.06 -19.32
N VAL A 143 -4.91 -18.79 -20.61
CA VAL A 143 -5.08 -19.77 -21.70
C VAL A 143 -3.82 -20.62 -21.93
N SER A 144 -2.63 -20.09 -21.60
CA SER A 144 -1.38 -20.81 -21.84
C SER A 144 -1.16 -21.97 -20.86
N PRO A 145 -0.50 -23.06 -21.31
CA PRO A 145 -0.09 -24.13 -20.41
C PRO A 145 0.84 -23.60 -19.31
N HIS A 146 0.76 -24.21 -18.12
CA HIS A 146 1.45 -23.80 -16.87
C HIS A 146 2.96 -23.53 -17.03
N LYS A 147 3.62 -24.11 -18.04
CA LYS A 147 5.02 -23.86 -18.38
C LYS A 147 5.29 -22.45 -18.91
N ILE A 148 4.37 -21.85 -19.68
CA ILE A 148 4.51 -20.51 -20.27
C ILE A 148 3.92 -19.46 -19.33
N GLY A 149 2.78 -19.75 -18.69
CA GLY A 149 2.12 -18.83 -17.77
C GLY A 149 2.99 -18.39 -16.58
N LYS A 150 3.95 -19.22 -16.15
CA LYS A 150 4.89 -18.91 -15.05
C LYS A 150 5.89 -17.79 -15.40
N TRP A 151 6.22 -17.60 -16.68
CA TRP A 151 7.21 -16.62 -17.12
C TRP A 151 6.62 -15.26 -17.50
N MET A 152 5.30 -15.18 -17.49
CA MET A 152 4.61 -14.04 -18.05
C MET A 152 4.53 -12.89 -17.04
N PRO A 153 4.89 -11.65 -17.43
CA PRO A 153 4.93 -10.54 -16.51
C PRO A 153 3.56 -10.24 -15.90
N LEU A 154 3.56 -9.84 -14.64
CA LEU A 154 2.35 -9.39 -13.94
C LEU A 154 2.25 -7.86 -14.05
N PRO A 155 1.33 -7.31 -14.85
CA PRO A 155 1.24 -5.86 -15.07
C PRO A 155 1.08 -5.07 -13.77
N MET A 156 0.37 -5.63 -12.79
CA MET A 156 0.20 -5.03 -11.47
C MET A 156 1.53 -4.88 -10.71
N ALA A 157 2.43 -5.88 -10.77
CA ALA A 157 3.72 -5.82 -10.11
C ALA A 157 4.65 -4.80 -10.80
N MET A 158 4.58 -4.70 -12.13
CA MET A 158 5.34 -3.72 -12.90
C MET A 158 4.94 -2.27 -12.58
N ALA A 159 3.67 -2.02 -12.23
CA ALA A 159 3.17 -0.67 -11.97
C ALA A 159 3.65 -0.06 -10.64
N VAL A 160 3.97 -0.88 -9.63
CA VAL A 160 4.29 -0.38 -8.28
C VAL A 160 5.59 0.44 -8.24
N PRO A 161 6.71 0.00 -8.85
CA PRO A 161 7.93 0.80 -8.89
C PRO A 161 7.78 2.15 -9.60
N PHE A 162 6.90 2.27 -10.60
CA PHE A 162 6.64 3.56 -11.26
C PHE A 162 5.95 4.57 -10.33
N LEU A 163 5.26 4.09 -9.28
CA LEU A 163 4.56 4.95 -8.31
C LEU A 163 5.43 5.28 -7.10
N VAL A 164 6.22 4.31 -6.62
CA VAL A 164 6.98 4.42 -5.37
C VAL A 164 8.43 4.87 -5.61
N GLY A 165 9.04 4.38 -6.70
CA GLY A 165 10.44 4.61 -7.03
C GLY A 165 11.17 3.33 -7.41
N GLY A 166 12.28 3.48 -8.14
CA GLY A 166 13.08 2.35 -8.62
C GLY A 166 13.70 1.49 -7.52
N TYR A 167 13.95 2.06 -6.33
CA TYR A 167 14.47 1.31 -5.18
C TYR A 167 13.57 0.12 -4.83
N PHE A 168 12.24 0.30 -4.90
CA PHE A 168 11.28 -0.74 -4.62
C PHE A 168 11.39 -1.92 -5.60
N ALA A 169 11.76 -1.66 -6.86
CA ALA A 169 12.00 -2.72 -7.84
C ALA A 169 13.25 -3.55 -7.48
N ILE A 170 14.30 -2.88 -6.99
CA ILE A 170 15.54 -3.54 -6.55
C ILE A 170 15.26 -4.45 -5.36
N ASP A 171 14.53 -3.95 -4.36
CA ASP A 171 14.16 -4.71 -3.16
C ASP A 171 13.29 -5.93 -3.51
N MET A 172 12.29 -5.76 -4.40
CA MET A 172 11.48 -6.87 -4.88
C MET A 172 12.31 -7.90 -5.66
N CYS A 173 13.28 -7.46 -6.46
CA CYS A 173 14.17 -8.34 -7.21
C CYS A 173 15.02 -9.18 -6.26
N LEU A 174 15.66 -8.54 -5.28
CA LEU A 174 16.46 -9.21 -4.24
C LEU A 174 15.62 -10.21 -3.44
N GLY A 175 14.44 -9.80 -2.97
CA GLY A 175 13.52 -10.70 -2.26
C GLY A 175 13.11 -11.89 -3.11
N THR A 176 12.85 -11.68 -4.40
CA THR A 176 12.49 -12.77 -5.33
C THR A 176 13.66 -13.72 -5.56
N LEU A 177 14.90 -13.22 -5.67
CA LEU A 177 16.11 -14.04 -5.81
C LEU A 177 16.33 -14.94 -4.58
N VAL A 178 16.15 -14.40 -3.37
CA VAL A 178 16.24 -15.16 -2.12
C VAL A 178 15.20 -16.28 -2.09
N VAL A 179 13.94 -15.97 -2.43
CA VAL A 179 12.87 -16.97 -2.51
C VAL A 179 13.17 -18.01 -3.58
N PHE A 180 13.70 -17.61 -4.73
CA PHE A 180 14.05 -18.53 -5.83
C PHE A 180 15.16 -19.50 -5.42
N ALA A 181 16.22 -19.01 -4.77
CA ALA A 181 17.29 -19.85 -4.23
C ALA A 181 16.76 -20.83 -3.17
N TRP A 182 15.88 -20.36 -2.28
CA TRP A 182 15.25 -21.22 -1.27
C TRP A 182 14.36 -22.30 -1.91
N GLN A 183 13.56 -21.94 -2.90
CA GLN A 183 12.72 -22.88 -3.65
C GLN A 183 13.54 -23.96 -4.38
N LYS A 184 14.72 -23.59 -4.92
CA LYS A 184 15.67 -24.53 -5.53
C LYS A 184 16.28 -25.52 -4.53
N LEU A 185 16.50 -25.10 -3.29
CA LEU A 185 17.05 -25.96 -2.24
C LEU A 185 15.97 -26.84 -1.59
N ASN A 186 14.80 -26.27 -1.27
CA ASN A 186 13.73 -26.96 -0.55
C ASN A 186 12.33 -26.40 -0.90
N ALA A 187 11.77 -26.80 -2.04
CA ALA A 187 10.47 -26.31 -2.53
C ALA A 187 9.30 -26.50 -1.53
N LYS A 188 9.18 -27.68 -0.91
CA LYS A 188 8.06 -28.00 0.00
C LYS A 188 8.07 -27.17 1.30
N LYS A 189 9.25 -26.87 1.85
CA LYS A 189 9.37 -26.03 3.06
C LYS A 189 9.24 -24.55 2.72
N ALA A 190 9.71 -24.13 1.55
CA ALA A 190 9.68 -22.74 1.11
C ALA A 190 8.26 -22.18 1.05
N GLU A 191 7.29 -22.95 0.54
CA GLU A 191 5.91 -22.47 0.37
C GLU A 191 5.25 -22.03 1.70
N LEU A 192 5.52 -22.75 2.79
CA LEU A 192 4.97 -22.44 4.12
C LEU A 192 5.84 -21.43 4.90
N MET A 193 7.17 -21.50 4.76
CA MET A 193 8.09 -20.68 5.54
C MET A 193 8.29 -19.28 4.97
N VAL A 194 8.16 -19.08 3.65
CA VAL A 194 8.36 -17.77 3.02
C VAL A 194 7.41 -16.71 3.59
N PRO A 195 6.09 -16.94 3.72
CA PRO A 195 5.20 -15.97 4.36
C PRO A 195 5.58 -15.64 5.80
N ALA A 196 6.05 -16.64 6.57
CA ALA A 196 6.44 -16.46 7.97
C ALA A 196 7.76 -15.67 8.12
N VAL A 197 8.75 -15.93 7.28
CA VAL A 197 10.00 -15.18 7.26
C VAL A 197 9.77 -13.75 6.76
N ALA A 198 8.96 -13.58 5.71
CA ALA A 198 8.62 -12.26 5.19
C ALA A 198 7.87 -11.40 6.22
N SER A 199 6.89 -11.97 6.93
CA SER A 199 6.20 -11.25 8.00
C SER A 199 7.14 -10.92 9.18
N GLY A 200 8.06 -11.83 9.52
CA GLY A 200 9.11 -11.59 10.50
C GLY A 200 10.05 -10.43 10.13
N LEU A 201 10.48 -10.35 8.87
CA LEU A 201 11.33 -9.25 8.37
C LEU A 201 10.59 -7.91 8.39
N ILE A 202 9.32 -7.87 7.95
CA ILE A 202 8.49 -6.66 8.01
C ILE A 202 8.28 -6.20 9.47
N CYS A 203 7.99 -7.16 10.37
CA CYS A 203 7.85 -6.86 11.79
C CYS A 203 9.18 -6.38 12.40
N GLY A 204 10.31 -6.98 12.02
CA GLY A 204 11.64 -6.60 12.46
C GLY A 204 12.02 -5.18 12.04
N GLU A 205 11.72 -4.79 10.79
CA GLU A 205 11.86 -3.41 10.34
C GLU A 205 10.99 -2.45 11.17
N GLY A 206 9.73 -2.84 11.42
CA GLY A 206 8.81 -2.11 12.29
C GLY A 206 9.35 -1.89 13.71
N LEU A 207 9.97 -2.91 14.29
CA LEU A 207 10.59 -2.81 15.61
C LEU A 207 11.80 -1.88 15.63
N TRP A 208 12.57 -1.78 14.55
CA TRP A 208 13.74 -0.89 14.45
C TRP A 208 13.36 0.60 14.31
N ILE A 209 12.17 0.87 13.76
CA ILE A 209 11.65 2.25 13.66
C ILE A 209 11.43 2.87 15.04
N LEU A 210 11.08 2.09 16.07
CA LEU A 210 10.85 2.60 17.42
C LEU A 210 12.11 3.19 18.08
N PRO A 211 13.23 2.45 18.23
CA PRO A 211 14.49 3.02 18.70
C PRO A 211 14.98 4.17 17.83
N ALA A 212 14.89 4.04 16.50
CA ALA A 212 15.31 5.10 15.59
C ALA A 212 14.50 6.40 15.81
N SER A 213 13.19 6.29 16.03
CA SER A 213 12.33 7.43 16.34
C SER A 213 12.66 8.06 17.69
N ILE A 214 12.97 7.26 18.71
CA ILE A 214 13.38 7.76 20.03
C ILE A 214 14.73 8.48 19.93
N LEU A 215 15.71 7.91 19.20
CA LEU A 215 17.01 8.52 18.97
C LEU A 215 16.90 9.83 18.17
N ALA A 216 16.02 9.87 17.17
CA ALA A 216 15.73 11.08 16.41
C ALA A 216 15.09 12.18 17.29
N LEU A 217 14.13 11.82 18.15
CA LEU A 217 13.54 12.74 19.13
C LEU A 217 14.56 13.25 20.15
N ALA A 218 15.54 12.41 20.52
CA ALA A 218 16.63 12.76 21.43
C ALA A 218 17.77 13.57 20.78
N LYS A 219 17.70 13.86 19.47
CA LYS A 219 18.71 14.61 18.70
C LYS A 219 20.14 14.06 18.79
N ILE A 220 20.29 12.73 18.92
CA ILE A 220 21.61 12.08 19.02
C ILE A 220 22.19 11.91 17.60
N ASN A 221 23.42 12.39 17.39
CA ASN A 221 24.10 12.29 16.09
C ASN A 221 24.63 10.87 15.82
N PRO A 222 24.48 10.33 14.58
CA PRO A 222 24.99 9.02 14.17
C PRO A 222 26.52 8.97 14.17
N PRO A 223 27.16 7.96 14.80
CA PRO A 223 28.63 7.82 14.79
C PRO A 223 29.22 7.18 13.52
N ILE A 224 28.41 6.56 12.65
CA ILE A 224 28.83 5.93 11.37
C ILE A 224 27.72 6.21 10.34
N CYS A 225 28.00 6.09 9.02
CA CYS A 225 27.09 6.23 7.87
C CYS A 225 25.79 5.37 7.89
N MET A 226 25.25 5.02 9.05
CA MET A 226 23.79 4.98 9.25
C MET A 226 23.29 6.43 9.27
N LYS A 227 22.48 6.83 8.29
CA LYS A 227 21.73 8.08 8.36
C LYS A 227 20.78 8.02 9.58
N PHE A 228 21.20 8.59 10.71
CA PHE A 228 20.27 9.14 11.70
C PHE A 228 20.25 10.64 11.45
N LEU A 229 19.45 11.08 10.47
CA LEU A 229 19.39 12.51 10.17
C LEU A 229 18.36 13.20 11.07
N PRO A 230 18.76 14.23 11.83
CA PRO A 230 17.99 15.44 11.92
C PRO A 230 18.22 16.23 10.62
N SER A 231 17.28 16.15 9.69
CA SER A 231 17.17 17.14 8.61
C SER A 231 15.74 17.23 8.10
#